data_AF-A0A2A8R426-F1
#
_entry.id   AF-A0A2A8R426-F1
#
_cell.length_a   1.000
_cell.length_b   1.000
_cell.length_c   1.000
_cell.angle_alpha   90.00
_cell.angle_beta   90.00
_cell.angle_gamma   90.00
#
_symmetry.space_group_name_H-M   'P 1'
#
loop_
_entity.id
_entity.type
_entity.pdbx_description
1 polymer ?
#
loop_
_entity_poly.entity_id
_entity_poly.type
_entity_poly.pdbx_seq_one_letter_code
_entity_poly.pdbx_strand_id
1 'polypeptide(L)'
;MNSTNGEVSIIAELYGDEEGNHRGIISALTELERLTEEKQLQYCLAIHHDFLTSLYDGDTQHYSYIETADKPLPCFYIYGREVHVDDTLSGIDPNFIADQITNRLHNNYKLTEFIYIKVIIKRRILFKQQHAPVIFFMN
;
A
#
# COMPACT_ATOMS: atom_id res chain seq x y z
N MET A 1 -31.65 29.72 4.42
CA MET A 1 -30.80 29.01 5.39
C MET A 1 -31.49 27.69 5.70
N ASN A 2 -31.14 26.61 5.01
CA ASN A 2 -31.68 25.28 5.31
C ASN A 2 -30.61 24.51 6.09
N SER A 3 -30.90 24.30 7.37
CA SER A 3 -30.17 23.42 8.27
C SER A 3 -30.48 21.98 7.88
N THR A 4 -29.61 21.32 7.12
CA THR A 4 -29.60 19.86 7.04
C THR A 4 -28.90 19.33 8.28
N ASN A 5 -29.61 18.53 9.07
CA ASN A 5 -28.99 17.71 10.11
C ASN A 5 -27.89 16.88 9.44
N GLY A 6 -26.64 17.04 9.88
CA GLY A 6 -25.47 16.41 9.29
C GLY A 6 -25.41 14.92 9.59
N GLU A 7 -26.26 14.14 8.93
CA GLU A 7 -26.22 12.68 9.00
C GLU A 7 -24.95 12.18 8.31
N VAL A 8 -24.15 11.41 9.05
CA VAL A 8 -22.96 10.72 8.54
C VAL A 8 -23.33 9.26 8.43
N SER A 9 -23.12 8.65 7.26
CA SER A 9 -23.26 7.21 7.11
C SER A 9 -21.90 6.55 7.30
N ILE A 10 -21.89 5.39 7.95
CA ILE A 10 -20.67 4.60 8.15
C ILE A 10 -20.86 3.28 7.44
N ILE A 11 -19.90 2.92 6.60
CA ILE A 11 -19.82 1.59 5.98
C ILE A 11 -18.56 0.92 6.52
N ALA A 12 -18.74 -0.26 7.10
CA ALA A 12 -17.65 -1.11 7.55
C ALA A 12 -17.53 -2.28 6.59
N GLU A 13 -16.36 -2.46 6.01
CA GLU A 13 -16.05 -3.55 5.12
C GLU A 13 -14.96 -4.42 5.73
N LEU A 14 -15.19 -5.73 5.68
CA LEU A 14 -14.28 -6.76 6.13
C LEU A 14 -14.04 -7.67 4.94
N TYR A 15 -12.80 -7.76 4.48
CA TYR A 15 -12.46 -8.57 3.33
C TYR A 15 -11.26 -9.48 3.63
N GLY A 16 -11.18 -10.59 2.89
CA GLY A 16 -10.02 -11.48 2.95
C GLY A 16 -9.03 -11.18 1.82
N ASP A 17 -7.91 -11.92 1.82
CA ASP A 17 -6.90 -11.87 0.74
C ASP A 17 -6.18 -10.51 0.61
N GLU A 18 -6.03 -9.75 1.70
CA GLU A 18 -5.18 -8.55 1.73
C GLU A 18 -3.73 -8.92 1.41
N GLU A 19 -3.14 -9.88 2.13
CA GLU A 19 -1.75 -10.33 1.95
C GLU A 19 -1.48 -11.11 0.64
N GLY A 20 -2.53 -11.39 -0.13
CA GLY A 20 -2.46 -12.14 -1.37
C GLY A 20 -2.43 -11.24 -2.59
N ASN A 21 -3.51 -11.25 -3.36
CA ASN A 21 -3.65 -10.40 -4.55
C ASN A 21 -4.68 -9.29 -4.36
N HIS A 22 -4.98 -8.91 -3.10
CA HIS A 22 -5.96 -7.89 -2.74
C HIS A 22 -7.36 -8.14 -3.34
N ARG A 23 -7.73 -9.40 -3.60
CA ARG A 23 -8.97 -9.71 -4.34
C ARG A 23 -10.23 -9.29 -3.58
N GLY A 24 -10.16 -9.27 -2.25
CA GLY A 24 -11.25 -8.84 -1.38
C GLY A 24 -11.72 -7.41 -1.71
N ILE A 25 -10.83 -6.43 -1.50
CA ILE A 25 -11.15 -5.03 -1.77
C ILE A 25 -11.41 -4.74 -3.25
N ILE A 26 -10.67 -5.39 -4.16
CA ILE A 26 -10.88 -5.24 -5.60
C ILE A 26 -12.30 -5.68 -5.98
N SER A 27 -12.79 -6.78 -5.42
CA SER A 27 -14.16 -7.25 -5.67
C SER A 27 -15.22 -6.35 -5.05
N ALA A 28 -14.93 -5.75 -3.89
CA ALA A 28 -15.88 -4.91 -3.19
C ALA A 28 -16.05 -3.52 -3.83
N LEU A 29 -15.07 -3.07 -4.62
CA LEU A 29 -15.15 -1.82 -5.37
C LEU A 29 -16.42 -1.74 -6.22
N THR A 30 -16.81 -2.85 -6.87
CA THR A 30 -18.05 -2.92 -7.67
C THR A 30 -19.30 -2.66 -6.82
N GLU A 31 -19.35 -3.14 -5.58
CA GLU A 31 -20.47 -2.86 -4.66
C GLU A 31 -20.45 -1.43 -4.16
N LEU A 32 -19.27 -0.85 -3.89
CA LEU A 32 -19.15 0.55 -3.50
C LEU A 32 -19.58 1.50 -4.62
N GLU A 33 -19.26 1.17 -5.86
CA GLU A 33 -19.73 1.88 -7.06
C GLU A 33 -21.25 1.79 -7.18
N ARG A 34 -21.82 0.58 -7.09
CA ARG A 34 -23.29 0.40 -7.12
C ARG A 34 -24.00 1.19 -6.03
N LEU A 35 -23.47 1.21 -4.80
CA LEU A 35 -24.01 2.01 -3.69
C LEU A 35 -23.91 3.52 -3.94
N THR A 36 -22.87 3.97 -4.63
CA THR A 36 -22.73 5.37 -5.06
C THR A 36 -23.88 5.76 -5.97
N GLU A 37 -24.20 4.92 -6.96
CA GLU A 37 -25.26 5.18 -7.93
C GLU A 37 -26.66 5.11 -7.29
N GLU A 38 -26.96 4.04 -6.55
CA GLU A 38 -28.29 3.80 -6.01
C GLU A 38 -28.67 4.73 -4.86
N LYS A 39 -27.70 5.04 -3.99
CA LYS A 39 -27.94 5.82 -2.78
C LYS A 39 -27.39 7.24 -2.85
N GLN A 40 -26.82 7.62 -4.00
CA GLN A 40 -26.19 8.93 -4.22
C GLN A 40 -25.15 9.26 -3.14
N LEU A 41 -24.37 8.25 -2.73
CA LEU A 41 -23.37 8.40 -1.67
C LEU A 41 -22.19 9.24 -2.16
N GLN A 42 -21.57 9.96 -1.23
CA GLN A 42 -20.29 10.64 -1.43
C GLN A 42 -19.33 10.14 -0.36
N TYR A 43 -18.37 9.30 -0.77
CA TYR A 43 -17.32 8.83 0.12
C TYR A 43 -16.32 9.96 0.36
N CYS A 44 -16.17 10.38 1.61
CA CYS A 44 -15.28 11.51 1.96
C CYS A 44 -14.02 11.08 2.70
N LEU A 45 -13.98 9.84 3.20
CA LEU A 45 -12.87 9.28 3.95
C LEU A 45 -12.87 7.76 3.88
N ALA A 46 -11.70 7.18 3.61
CA ALA A 46 -11.42 5.76 3.85
C ALA A 46 -10.40 5.65 5.00
N ILE A 47 -10.66 4.76 5.96
CA ILE A 47 -9.76 4.42 7.06
C ILE A 47 -9.46 2.93 6.95
N HIS A 48 -8.21 2.60 6.61
CA HIS A 48 -7.70 1.23 6.75
C HIS A 48 -7.08 1.08 8.13
N HIS A 49 -7.46 0.03 8.87
CA HIS A 49 -6.93 -0.23 10.20
C HIS A 49 -6.06 -1.49 10.21
N ASP A 50 -4.79 -1.32 9.85
CA ASP A 50 -3.76 -2.33 10.06
C ASP A 50 -3.22 -2.34 11.49
N PHE A 51 -2.60 -3.46 11.85
CA PHE A 51 -1.89 -3.57 13.12
C PHE A 51 -0.65 -2.66 13.13
N LEU A 52 -0.62 -1.72 14.06
CA LEU A 52 0.50 -0.80 14.27
C LEU A 52 1.32 -1.24 15.48
N THR A 53 2.62 -1.43 15.29
CA THR A 53 3.58 -1.70 16.37
C THR A 53 4.27 -0.44 16.85
N SER A 54 4.72 -0.46 18.12
CA SER A 54 5.69 0.49 18.65
C SER A 54 6.99 0.42 17.82
N LEU A 55 7.60 1.58 17.53
CA LEU A 55 8.82 1.62 16.71
C LEU A 55 10.08 1.23 17.51
N TYR A 56 10.04 1.35 18.84
CA TYR A 56 11.13 1.01 19.74
C TYR A 56 10.58 0.70 21.14
N ASP A 57 11.41 0.06 21.98
CA ASP A 57 11.04 -0.27 23.36
C ASP A 57 10.70 0.99 24.17
N GLY A 58 9.54 0.98 24.82
CA GLY A 58 9.04 2.12 25.60
C GLY A 58 8.36 3.21 24.76
N ASP A 59 8.18 3.00 23.46
CA ASP A 59 7.44 3.92 22.61
C ASP A 59 5.93 3.91 22.91
N THR A 60 5.45 5.04 23.44
CA THR A 60 4.05 5.28 23.79
C THR A 60 3.27 6.01 22.69
N GLN A 61 3.90 6.26 21.54
CA GLN A 61 3.30 7.08 20.48
C GLN A 61 2.35 6.25 19.61
N HIS A 62 1.33 6.93 19.09
CA HIS A 62 0.42 6.36 18.11
C HIS A 62 0.76 6.90 16.72
N TYR A 63 0.94 6.00 15.78
CA TYR A 63 1.26 6.31 14.40
C TYR A 63 0.01 6.21 13.53
N SER A 64 0.00 6.93 12.41
CA SER A 64 -1.01 6.77 11.37
C SER A 64 -0.31 7.02 10.05
N TYR A 65 -0.39 6.04 9.15
CA TYR A 65 0.18 6.16 7.82
C TYR A 65 -0.87 6.74 6.89
N ILE A 66 -0.46 7.73 6.09
CA ILE A 66 -1.33 8.36 5.08
C ILE A 66 -1.04 7.81 3.67
N GLU A 67 0.07 7.09 3.52
CA GLU A 67 0.57 6.51 2.27
C GLU A 67 1.24 5.17 2.60
N THR A 68 1.29 4.27 1.62
CA THR A 68 2.02 3.01 1.69
C THR A 68 3.20 3.05 0.74
N ALA A 69 4.25 2.28 1.05
CA ALA A 69 5.30 1.95 0.09
C ALA A 69 4.72 1.09 -1.03
N ASP A 70 5.23 1.28 -2.24
CA ASP A 70 5.00 0.30 -3.31
C ASP A 70 5.80 -0.98 -3.02
N LYS A 71 5.26 -2.14 -3.38
CA LYS A 71 5.90 -3.45 -3.17
C LYS A 71 6.29 -4.11 -4.51
N PRO A 72 7.26 -3.57 -5.29
CA PRO A 72 7.67 -4.19 -6.54
C PRO A 72 8.41 -5.51 -6.28
N LEU A 73 8.08 -6.54 -7.05
CA LEU A 73 8.78 -7.83 -7.06
C LEU A 73 9.56 -7.99 -8.37
N PRO A 74 10.78 -7.45 -8.48
CA PRO A 74 11.59 -7.58 -9.69
C PRO A 74 12.05 -9.04 -9.87
N CYS A 75 11.93 -9.54 -11.10
CA CYS A 75 12.41 -10.86 -11.50
C CYS A 75 13.38 -10.74 -12.67
N PHE A 76 14.53 -11.42 -12.57
CA PHE A 76 15.58 -11.39 -13.59
C PHE A 76 15.79 -12.79 -14.16
N TYR A 77 15.69 -12.91 -15.49
CA TYR A 77 16.11 -14.10 -16.22
C TYR A 77 17.46 -13.81 -16.88
N ILE A 78 18.48 -14.57 -16.50
CA ILE A 78 19.87 -14.35 -16.95
C ILE A 78 20.30 -15.56 -17.75
N TYR A 79 20.59 -15.35 -19.03
CA TYR A 79 21.09 -16.37 -19.94
C TYR A 79 22.52 -16.05 -20.36
N GLY A 80 23.41 -17.03 -20.20
CA GLY A 80 24.82 -16.92 -20.55
C GLY A 80 25.13 -17.36 -21.98
N ARG A 81 26.42 -17.49 -22.27
CA ARG A 81 26.92 -18.10 -23.51
C ARG A 81 27.83 -19.26 -23.14
N GLU A 82 27.42 -20.46 -23.54
CA GLU A 82 28.18 -21.69 -23.32
C GLU A 82 29.43 -21.73 -24.20
N VAL A 83 30.51 -22.21 -23.63
CA VAL A 83 31.81 -22.40 -24.29
C VAL A 83 32.54 -23.59 -23.67
N HIS A 84 33.59 -24.05 -24.34
CA HIS A 84 34.50 -25.04 -23.76
C HIS A 84 35.13 -24.50 -22.46
N VAL A 85 35.35 -25.37 -21.47
CA VAL A 85 35.87 -24.97 -20.15
C VAL A 85 37.24 -24.30 -20.22
N ASP A 86 38.04 -24.61 -21.24
CA ASP A 86 39.35 -24.00 -21.49
C ASP A 86 39.29 -22.67 -22.26
N ASP A 87 38.12 -22.25 -22.78
CA ASP A 87 37.91 -21.00 -23.52
C ASP A 87 36.99 -20.04 -22.75
N THR A 88 37.36 -19.79 -21.49
CA THR A 88 36.58 -18.97 -20.55
C THR A 88 36.35 -17.54 -21.02
N LEU A 89 37.23 -16.98 -21.85
CA LEU A 89 37.13 -15.61 -22.37
C LEU A 89 36.06 -15.45 -23.44
N SER A 90 35.71 -16.54 -24.13
CA SER A 90 34.62 -16.55 -25.11
C SER A 90 33.27 -16.84 -24.44
N GLY A 91 33.22 -17.20 -23.16
CA GLY A 91 31.98 -17.46 -22.43
C GLY A 91 31.29 -16.20 -21.96
N ILE A 92 30.03 -16.34 -21.54
CA ILE A 92 29.37 -15.38 -20.65
C ILE A 92 28.81 -16.18 -19.48
N ASP A 93 29.37 -15.94 -18.29
CA ASP A 93 28.94 -16.61 -17.06
C ASP A 93 27.69 -15.92 -16.49
N PRO A 94 26.51 -16.58 -16.52
CA PRO A 94 25.30 -16.01 -15.96
C PRO A 94 25.37 -15.85 -14.43
N ASN A 95 26.19 -16.65 -13.73
CA ASN A 95 26.36 -16.54 -12.28
C ASN A 95 27.08 -15.26 -11.91
N PHE A 96 28.11 -14.89 -12.67
CA PHE A 96 28.81 -13.62 -12.46
C PHE A 96 27.87 -12.42 -12.65
N ILE A 97 27.01 -12.45 -13.67
CA ILE A 97 26.01 -11.39 -13.89
C ILE A 97 25.01 -11.34 -12.72
N ALA A 98 24.52 -12.50 -12.26
CA ALA A 98 23.59 -12.60 -11.13
C ALA A 98 24.21 -12.05 -9.83
N ASP A 99 25.48 -12.37 -9.57
CA ASP A 99 26.23 -11.84 -8.43
C ASP A 99 26.32 -10.32 -8.48
N GLN A 100 26.66 -9.74 -9.64
CA GLN A 100 26.77 -8.29 -9.78
C GLN A 100 25.42 -7.56 -9.63
N ILE A 101 24.31 -8.16 -10.08
CA ILE A 101 22.96 -7.64 -9.83
C ILE A 101 22.66 -7.67 -8.33
N THR A 102 22.91 -8.81 -7.69
CA THR A 102 22.67 -9.00 -6.26
C THR A 102 23.48 -8.01 -5.43
N ASN A 103 24.77 -7.85 -5.72
CA ASN A 103 25.67 -6.92 -5.04
C ASN A 103 25.16 -5.46 -5.10
N ARG A 104 24.63 -5.04 -6.24
CA ARG A 104 24.10 -3.67 -6.42
C ARG A 104 22.77 -3.42 -5.72
N LEU A 105 21.91 -4.45 -5.63
CA LEU A 105 20.57 -4.34 -5.06
C LEU A 105 20.55 -4.59 -3.55
N HIS A 106 21.38 -5.50 -3.06
CA HIS A 106 21.34 -5.98 -1.68
C HIS A 106 21.50 -4.83 -0.69
N ASN A 107 20.43 -4.53 0.06
CA ASN A 107 20.38 -3.52 1.11
C ASN A 107 20.93 -2.14 0.71
N ASN A 108 20.76 -1.76 -0.56
CA ASN A 108 21.26 -0.49 -1.06
C ASN A 108 20.29 0.65 -0.74
N TYR A 109 20.56 1.38 0.34
CA TYR A 109 19.76 2.53 0.78
C TYR A 109 19.66 3.67 -0.26
N LYS A 110 20.50 3.69 -1.29
CA LYS A 110 20.40 4.70 -2.37
C LYS A 110 19.26 4.39 -3.33
N LEU A 111 18.70 3.18 -3.28
CA LEU A 111 17.59 2.73 -4.10
C LEU A 111 16.23 2.82 -3.36
N THR A 112 16.20 3.38 -2.15
CA THR A 112 14.96 3.52 -1.37
C THR A 112 14.20 4.77 -1.76
N GLU A 113 12.87 4.69 -1.75
CA GLU A 113 12.00 5.86 -1.78
C GLU A 113 11.88 6.51 -0.39
N PHE A 114 11.48 7.79 -0.38
CA PHE A 114 11.18 8.52 0.86
C PHE A 114 9.68 8.57 1.08
N ILE A 115 9.21 7.95 2.15
CA ILE A 115 7.79 7.95 2.53
C ILE A 115 7.55 8.95 3.65
N TYR A 116 6.57 9.82 3.46
CA TYR A 116 6.19 10.81 4.46
C TYR A 116 5.28 10.17 5.52
N ILE A 117 5.87 9.78 6.65
CA ILE A 117 5.09 9.38 7.82
C ILE A 117 4.55 10.63 8.50
N LYS A 118 3.26 10.91 8.34
CA LYS A 118 2.59 11.95 9.11
C LYS A 118 2.18 11.40 10.47
N VAL A 119 2.98 11.68 11.51
CA VAL A 119 2.58 11.41 12.89
C VAL A 119 1.42 12.36 13.27
N ILE A 120 0.19 11.87 13.19
CA ILE A 120 -0.97 12.62 13.67
C ILE A 120 -1.05 12.46 15.20
N ILE A 121 -0.43 13.40 15.92
CA ILE A 121 -0.65 13.57 17.36
C ILE A 121 -2.09 14.08 17.58
N LYS A 122 -3.00 13.13 17.84
CA LYS A 122 -4.34 13.20 18.46
C LYS A 122 -5.30 14.38 18.16
N ARG A 123 -6.55 13.95 17.95
CA ARG A 123 -7.88 14.56 18.18
C ARG A 123 -8.42 15.51 17.11
N ARG A 124 -9.44 14.98 16.41
CA ARG A 124 -10.43 15.63 15.53
C ARG A 124 -9.99 15.79 14.08
N ILE A 125 -10.45 14.87 13.26
CA ILE A 125 -10.64 15.09 11.84
C ILE A 125 -11.98 15.85 11.71
N LEU A 126 -11.92 17.11 11.27
CA LEU A 126 -13.10 17.96 11.08
C LEU A 126 -13.48 17.92 9.59
N PHE A 127 -14.54 17.20 9.23
CA PHE A 127 -15.07 17.24 7.87
C PHE A 127 -16.03 18.42 7.72
N LYS A 128 -15.85 19.22 6.67
CA LYS A 128 -16.68 20.39 6.37
C LYS A 128 -17.14 20.34 4.93
N GLN A 129 -18.19 19.59 4.60
CA GLN A 129 -18.86 19.66 3.29
C GLN A 129 -20.37 19.35 3.35
N GLN A 130 -21.09 19.78 2.31
CA GLN A 130 -22.53 20.12 2.26
C GLN A 130 -23.50 18.95 1.99
N HIS A 131 -23.02 17.72 1.83
CA HIS A 131 -23.84 16.51 1.65
C HIS A 131 -23.45 15.45 2.69
N ALA A 132 -24.37 14.52 3.01
CA ALA A 132 -24.19 13.48 4.03
C ALA A 132 -22.92 12.66 3.75
N PRO A 133 -21.81 12.88 4.49
CA PRO A 133 -20.54 12.25 4.16
C PRO A 133 -20.59 10.77 4.58
N VAL A 134 -20.05 9.89 3.73
CA VAL A 134 -19.85 8.48 4.09
C VAL A 134 -18.40 8.26 4.50
N ILE A 135 -18.19 7.70 5.69
CA ILE A 135 -16.88 7.23 6.15
C ILE A 135 -16.82 5.72 5.95
N PHE A 136 -15.77 5.28 5.27
CA PHE A 136 -15.51 3.89 4.95
C PHE A 136 -14.39 3.35 5.82
N PHE A 137 -14.62 2.22 6.50
CA PHE A 137 -13.60 1.51 7.28
C PHE A 137 -13.27 0.19 6.58
N MET A 138 -11.97 -0.08 6.43
CA MET A 138 -11.42 -1.28 5.83
C MET A 138 -10.61 -2.07 6.86
N ASN A 139 -10.79 -3.40 6.87
CA ASN A 139 -9.97 -4.38 7.60
C ASN A 139 -9.80 -5.63 6.74
#